data_AF-A0A660WIM3-F1
#
_entry.id   AF-A0A660WIM3-F1
#
_cell.length_a   1.000
_cell.length_b   1.000
_cell.length_c   1.000
_cell.angle_alpha   90.00
_cell.angle_beta   90.00
_cell.angle_gamma   90.00
#
_symmetry.space_group_name_H-M   'P 1'
#
loop_
_entity.id
_entity.type
_entity.pdbx_description
1 polymer ?
#
loop_
_entity_poly.entity_id
_entity_poly.type
_entity_poly.pdbx_seq_one_letter_code
_entity_poly.pdbx_strand_id
1 'polypeptide(L)'
;EKILTQQARKRRIKVFDSEIVEAVKSMDIFKDKNGKFDEEKFRRIIRNMPVEEVRKLEEDARKAILFQKLKERVISEGKVDVSDKEVNDYMEKNKIPEKEKERVRMMLLWMKRENFFNNWYNDLRRKSKIQIFINFEEK
;
A
#
# COMPACT_ATOMS: atom_id res chain seq x y z
N GLU A 1 -9.84 -8.90 -1.10
CA GLU A 1 -9.92 -7.58 -0.44
C GLU A 1 -10.61 -7.62 0.91
N LYS A 2 -11.78 -8.26 1.08
CA LYS A 2 -12.47 -8.36 2.39
C LYS A 2 -11.57 -8.76 3.57
N ILE A 3 -10.63 -9.70 3.36
CA ILE A 3 -9.66 -10.12 4.39
C ILE A 3 -8.73 -8.96 4.81
N LEU A 4 -8.24 -8.15 3.88
CA LEU A 4 -7.36 -7.00 4.19
C LEU A 4 -8.12 -5.95 5.00
N THR A 5 -9.36 -5.62 4.62
CA THR A 5 -10.21 -4.70 5.39
C THR A 5 -10.46 -5.22 6.81
N GLN A 6 -10.71 -6.51 6.99
CA GLN A 6 -10.84 -7.11 8.32
C GLN A 6 -9.54 -7.00 9.13
N GLN A 7 -8.38 -7.24 8.51
CA GLN A 7 -7.09 -7.12 9.19
C GLN A 7 -6.74 -5.69 9.58
N ALA A 8 -7.11 -4.70 8.75
CA ALA A 8 -6.99 -3.29 9.07
C ALA A 8 -7.86 -2.92 10.28
N ARG A 9 -9.12 -3.39 10.32
CA ARG A 9 -10.02 -3.21 11.46
C ARG A 9 -9.47 -3.84 12.75
N LYS A 10 -8.94 -5.06 12.69
CA LYS A 10 -8.31 -5.74 13.85
C LYS A 10 -7.14 -4.94 14.42
N ARG A 11 -6.38 -4.27 13.55
CA ARG A 11 -5.27 -3.38 13.94
C ARG A 11 -5.71 -1.95 14.27
N ARG A 12 -7.01 -1.69 14.31
CA ARG A 12 -7.61 -0.37 14.58
C ARG A 12 -7.09 0.72 13.63
N ILE A 13 -6.74 0.35 12.40
CA ILE A 13 -6.28 1.29 11.39
C ILE A 13 -7.49 2.09 10.92
N LYS A 14 -7.34 3.42 10.95
CA LYS A 14 -8.35 4.38 10.51
C LYS A 14 -7.82 5.20 9.34
N VAL A 15 -8.74 5.61 8.48
CA VAL A 15 -8.50 6.58 7.41
C VAL A 15 -9.37 7.79 7.71
N PHE A 16 -8.72 8.94 7.84
CA PHE A 16 -9.39 10.21 8.08
C PHE A 16 -9.75 10.88 6.76
N ASP A 17 -10.79 11.70 6.77
CA ASP A 17 -11.26 12.35 5.54
C ASP A 17 -10.24 13.34 4.98
N SER A 18 -9.41 13.96 5.84
CA SER A 18 -8.27 14.77 5.42
C SER A 18 -7.27 13.98 4.57
N GLU A 19 -7.01 12.71 4.89
CA GLU A 19 -6.08 11.88 4.13
C GLU A 19 -6.65 11.54 2.76
N ILE A 20 -7.97 11.39 2.67
CA ILE A 20 -8.67 11.14 1.41
C ILE A 20 -8.60 12.39 0.54
N VAL A 21 -8.86 13.56 1.11
CA VAL A 21 -8.73 14.84 0.40
C VAL A 21 -7.31 15.01 -0.15
N GLU A 22 -6.28 14.76 0.65
CA GLU A 22 -4.89 14.88 0.18
C GLU A 22 -4.54 13.82 -0.88
N ALA A 23 -5.01 12.58 -0.73
CA ALA A 23 -4.82 11.54 -1.74
C ALA A 23 -5.51 11.91 -3.07
N VAL A 24 -6.74 12.43 -3.02
CA VAL A 24 -7.47 12.89 -4.20
C VAL A 24 -6.72 14.05 -4.86
N LYS A 25 -6.29 15.08 -4.10
CA LYS A 25 -5.50 16.18 -4.65
C LYS A 25 -4.19 15.73 -5.32
N SER A 26 -3.61 14.63 -4.85
CA SER A 26 -2.36 14.08 -5.39
C SER A 26 -2.54 13.33 -6.72
N MET A 27 -3.76 13.08 -7.19
CA MET A 27 -4.01 12.39 -8.46
C MET A 27 -3.67 13.30 -9.65
N ASP A 28 -3.00 12.74 -10.66
CA ASP A 28 -2.50 13.51 -11.80
C ASP A 28 -3.62 14.16 -12.64
N ILE A 29 -4.81 13.57 -12.64
CA ILE A 29 -5.99 14.14 -13.30
C ILE A 29 -6.38 15.52 -12.72
N PHE A 30 -6.02 15.81 -11.46
CA PHE A 30 -6.31 17.08 -10.80
C PHE A 30 -5.11 18.01 -10.71
N LYS A 31 -3.98 17.67 -11.35
CA LYS A 31 -2.80 18.53 -11.41
C LYS A 31 -2.77 19.41 -12.67
N ASP A 32 -2.11 20.55 -12.56
CA ASP A 32 -1.74 21.42 -13.66
C ASP A 32 -0.53 20.86 -14.44
N LYS A 33 -0.10 21.59 -15.48
CA LYS A 33 1.10 21.27 -16.26
C LYS A 33 2.41 21.27 -15.47
N ASN A 34 2.42 21.86 -14.27
CA ASN A 34 3.56 21.93 -13.37
C ASN A 34 3.48 20.87 -12.24
N GLY A 35 2.48 19.99 -12.27
CA GLY A 35 2.27 18.97 -11.24
C GLY A 35 1.66 19.48 -9.94
N LYS A 36 1.15 20.71 -9.89
CA LYS A 36 0.47 21.30 -8.72
C LYS A 36 -1.03 21.06 -8.80
N PHE A 37 -1.70 20.91 -7.66
CA PHE A 37 -3.15 20.77 -7.62
C PHE A 37 -3.84 22.00 -8.24
N ASP A 38 -4.76 21.74 -9.16
CA ASP A 38 -5.56 22.73 -9.88
C ASP A 38 -7.02 22.64 -9.40
N GLU A 39 -7.41 23.59 -8.55
CA GLU A 39 -8.74 23.63 -7.95
C GLU A 39 -9.86 23.86 -8.97
N GLU A 40 -9.62 24.67 -10.01
CA GLU A 40 -10.61 24.92 -11.05
C GLU A 40 -10.85 23.67 -11.90
N LYS A 41 -9.75 23.00 -12.28
CA LYS A 41 -9.80 21.71 -12.98
C LYS A 41 -10.52 20.66 -12.14
N PHE A 42 -10.21 20.57 -10.84
CA PHE A 42 -10.92 19.69 -9.91
C PHE A 42 -12.42 19.98 -9.88
N ARG A 43 -12.81 21.23 -9.63
CA ARG A 43 -14.24 21.63 -9.57
C ARG A 43 -14.95 21.33 -10.88
N ARG A 44 -14.32 21.58 -12.03
CA ARG A 44 -14.89 21.27 -13.36
C ARG A 44 -15.10 19.77 -13.57
N ILE A 45 -14.12 18.95 -13.21
CA ILE A 45 -14.21 17.49 -13.34
C ILE A 45 -15.32 16.96 -12.44
N ILE A 46 -15.30 17.32 -11.15
CA ILE A 46 -16.27 16.79 -10.17
C ILE A 46 -17.69 17.23 -10.48
N ARG A 47 -17.93 18.48 -10.92
CA ARG A 47 -19.27 18.95 -11.29
C ARG A 47 -19.90 18.17 -12.45
N ASN A 48 -19.08 17.70 -13.38
CA ASN A 48 -19.53 16.96 -14.55
C ASN A 48 -19.50 15.44 -14.36
N MET A 49 -19.04 14.97 -13.20
CA MET A 49 -18.94 13.56 -12.87
C MET A 49 -20.25 13.07 -12.23
N PRO A 50 -20.78 11.90 -12.63
CA PRO A 50 -21.90 11.28 -11.94
C PRO A 50 -21.60 11.07 -10.46
N VAL A 51 -22.60 11.26 -9.60
CA VAL A 51 -22.44 11.18 -8.13
C VAL A 51 -21.88 9.81 -7.71
N GLU A 52 -22.27 8.74 -8.39
CA GLU A 52 -21.80 7.38 -8.15
C GLU A 52 -20.29 7.24 -8.41
N GLU A 53 -19.77 7.88 -9.46
CA GLU A 53 -18.34 7.87 -9.78
C GLU A 53 -17.55 8.72 -8.78
N VAL A 54 -18.10 9.83 -8.29
CA VAL A 54 -17.49 10.63 -7.21
C VAL A 54 -17.39 9.81 -5.92
N ARG A 55 -18.46 9.09 -5.55
CA ARG A 55 -18.45 8.19 -4.37
C ARG A 55 -17.42 7.08 -4.54
N LYS A 56 -17.36 6.47 -5.72
CA LYS A 56 -16.39 5.41 -6.02
C LYS A 56 -14.94 5.93 -5.94
N LEU A 57 -14.67 7.12 -6.47
CA LEU A 57 -13.38 7.78 -6.35
C LEU A 57 -12.95 7.95 -4.88
N GLU A 58 -13.87 8.42 -4.03
CA GLU A 58 -13.62 8.56 -2.59
C GLU A 58 -13.36 7.20 -1.93
N GLU A 59 -14.18 6.20 -2.22
CA GLU A 59 -14.02 4.86 -1.68
C GLU A 59 -12.70 4.22 -2.08
N ASP A 60 -12.29 4.38 -3.34
CA ASP A 60 -11.06 3.82 -3.87
C ASP A 60 -9.84 4.51 -3.26
N ALA A 61 -9.88 5.84 -3.11
CA ALA A 61 -8.87 6.58 -2.35
C ALA A 61 -8.80 6.10 -0.88
N ARG A 62 -9.94 5.94 -0.21
CA ARG A 62 -10.03 5.44 1.17
C ARG A 62 -9.44 4.04 1.29
N LYS A 63 -9.76 3.13 0.35
CA LYS A 63 -9.22 1.75 0.33
C LYS A 63 -7.71 1.75 0.09
N ALA A 64 -7.22 2.56 -0.84
CA ALA A 64 -5.79 2.68 -1.13
C ALA A 64 -5.00 3.10 0.12
N ILE A 65 -5.45 4.16 0.81
CA ILE A 65 -4.83 4.63 2.05
C ILE A 65 -4.90 3.56 3.15
N LEU A 66 -6.06 2.90 3.30
CA LEU A 66 -6.24 1.84 4.29
C LEU A 66 -5.26 0.68 4.07
N PHE A 67 -5.08 0.26 2.82
CA PHE A 67 -4.19 -0.84 2.45
C PHE A 67 -2.72 -0.44 2.57
N GLN A 68 -2.36 0.79 2.20
CA GLN A 68 -1.02 1.33 2.42
C GLN A 68 -0.67 1.30 3.91
N LYS A 69 -1.52 1.88 4.76
CA LYS A 69 -1.32 1.88 6.22
C LYS A 69 -1.24 0.48 6.81
N LEU A 70 -2.08 -0.43 6.33
CA LEU A 70 -2.04 -1.83 6.76
C LEU A 70 -0.70 -2.47 6.42
N LYS A 71 -0.21 -2.27 5.19
CA LYS A 71 1.07 -2.78 4.75
C LYS A 71 2.21 -2.23 5.59
N GLU A 72 2.26 -0.92 5.79
CA GLU A 72 3.26 -0.26 6.65
C GLU A 72 3.22 -0.81 8.08
N ARG A 73 2.02 -0.98 8.64
CA ARG A 73 1.84 -1.53 9.99
C ARG A 73 2.35 -2.97 10.10
N VAL A 74 2.01 -3.82 9.14
CA VAL A 74 2.44 -5.23 9.09
C VAL A 74 3.96 -5.33 8.96
N ILE A 75 4.55 -4.55 8.07
CA ILE A 75 6.01 -4.49 7.88
C ILE A 75 6.71 -4.04 9.17
N SER A 76 6.16 -3.02 9.85
CA SER A 76 6.69 -2.52 11.12
C SER A 76 6.61 -3.57 12.24
N GLU A 77 5.50 -4.31 12.34
CA GLU A 77 5.33 -5.43 13.27
C GLU A 77 6.39 -6.53 13.02
N GLY A 78 6.78 -6.75 11.76
CA GLY A 78 7.80 -7.71 11.37
C GLY A 78 9.25 -7.26 11.56
N LYS A 79 9.50 -5.99 11.94
CA LYS A 79 10.85 -5.40 12.08
C LYS A 79 11.75 -5.66 10.86
N VAL A 80 11.18 -5.52 9.65
CA VAL A 80 11.90 -5.79 8.40
C VAL A 80 12.95 -4.72 8.13
N ASP A 81 14.22 -5.13 8.12
CA ASP A 81 15.37 -4.26 7.87
C ASP A 81 16.44 -4.96 6.99
N VAL A 82 17.44 -4.21 6.55
CA VAL A 82 18.60 -4.69 5.78
C VAL A 82 19.89 -4.33 6.52
N SER A 83 20.70 -5.33 6.82
CA SER A 83 22.00 -5.13 7.44
C SER A 83 23.07 -4.70 6.43
N ASP A 84 24.13 -4.03 6.91
CA ASP A 84 25.26 -3.63 6.08
C ASP A 84 25.95 -4.82 5.40
N LYS A 85 26.01 -5.96 6.10
CA LYS A 85 26.56 -7.20 5.55
C LYS A 85 25.77 -7.64 4.32
N GLU A 86 24.45 -7.66 4.38
CA GLU A 86 23.61 -8.04 3.24
C GLU A 86 23.79 -7.10 2.04
N VAL A 87 23.97 -5.80 2.30
CA VAL A 87 24.25 -4.81 1.24
C VAL A 87 25.61 -5.10 0.60
N ASN A 88 26.66 -5.26 1.41
CA ASN A 88 28.01 -5.52 0.92
C ASN A 88 28.07 -6.85 0.14
N ASP A 89 27.50 -7.93 0.69
CA ASP A 89 27.44 -9.25 0.04
C ASP A 89 26.74 -9.16 -1.33
N TYR A 90 25.66 -8.39 -1.44
CA TYR A 90 24.96 -8.17 -2.70
C TYR A 90 25.79 -7.34 -3.68
N MET A 91 26.46 -6.28 -3.21
CA MET A 91 27.30 -5.42 -4.05
C MET A 91 28.51 -6.18 -4.60
N GLU A 92 29.18 -6.97 -3.77
CA GLU A 92 30.30 -7.82 -4.18
C GLU A 92 29.87 -8.84 -5.23
N LYS A 93 28.76 -9.55 -4.98
CA LYS A 93 28.21 -10.55 -5.91
C LYS A 93 27.84 -9.96 -7.27
N ASN A 94 27.35 -8.73 -7.30
CA ASN A 94 26.88 -8.06 -8.53
C ASN A 94 27.89 -7.05 -9.09
N LYS A 95 29.10 -6.94 -8.51
CA LYS A 95 30.15 -5.99 -8.89
C LYS A 95 29.67 -4.53 -8.94
N ILE A 96 28.85 -4.12 -7.97
CA ILE A 96 28.27 -2.78 -7.90
C ILE A 96 29.24 -1.81 -7.20
N PRO A 97 29.49 -0.61 -7.75
CA PRO A 97 30.36 0.38 -7.11
C PRO A 97 29.85 0.90 -5.76
N GLU A 98 30.75 1.22 -4.82
CA GLU A 98 30.42 1.74 -3.48
C GLU A 98 29.51 2.98 -3.50
N LYS A 99 29.66 3.85 -4.52
CA LYS A 99 28.80 5.04 -4.71
C LYS A 99 27.30 4.71 -4.85
N GLU A 100 26.95 3.48 -5.22
CA GLU A 100 25.55 3.04 -5.36
C GLU A 100 25.02 2.33 -4.11
N LYS A 101 25.81 2.24 -3.03
CA LYS A 101 25.46 1.50 -1.82
C LYS A 101 24.11 1.87 -1.23
N GLU A 102 23.82 3.17 -1.11
CA GLU A 102 22.56 3.63 -0.53
C GLU A 102 21.37 3.27 -1.43
N ARG A 103 21.54 3.36 -2.75
CA ARG A 103 20.52 2.92 -3.72
C ARG A 103 20.27 1.42 -3.61
N VAL A 104 21.32 0.61 -3.47
CA VAL A 104 21.21 -0.84 -3.25
C VAL A 104 20.51 -1.16 -1.93
N ARG A 105 20.87 -0.48 -0.83
CA ARG A 105 20.22 -0.63 0.47
C ARG A 105 18.72 -0.37 0.37
N MET A 106 18.32 0.75 -0.25
CA MET A 106 16.91 1.10 -0.45
C MET A 106 16.17 0.09 -1.31
N MET A 107 16.78 -0.39 -2.39
CA MET A 107 16.21 -1.44 -3.24
C MET A 107 16.01 -2.76 -2.46
N LEU A 108 17.03 -3.24 -1.75
CA LEU A 108 16.96 -4.46 -0.96
C LEU A 108 15.90 -4.36 0.15
N LEU A 109 15.83 -3.19 0.81
CA LEU A 109 14.85 -2.93 1.85
C LEU A 109 13.44 -2.97 1.27
N TRP A 110 13.21 -2.33 0.13
CA TRP A 110 11.94 -2.40 -0.58
C TRP A 110 11.58 -3.85 -0.94
N MET A 111 12.51 -4.60 -1.54
CA MET A 111 12.29 -6.01 -1.88
C MET A 111 11.93 -6.87 -0.66
N LYS A 112 12.66 -6.74 0.45
CA LYS A 112 12.37 -7.49 1.69
C LYS A 112 11.00 -7.11 2.24
N ARG A 113 10.64 -5.82 2.24
CA ARG A 113 9.33 -5.31 2.68
C ARG A 113 8.19 -5.86 1.82
N GLU A 114 8.32 -5.85 0.50
CA GLU A 114 7.34 -6.43 -0.42
C GLU A 114 7.19 -7.93 -0.17
N ASN A 115 8.30 -8.67 -0.11
CA ASN A 115 8.29 -10.12 0.10
C ASN A 115 7.65 -10.49 1.44
N PHE A 116 7.98 -9.77 2.51
CA PHE A 116 7.38 -9.99 3.83
C PHE A 116 5.87 -9.80 3.79
N PHE A 117 5.40 -8.69 3.21
CA PHE A 117 3.96 -8.42 3.11
C PHE A 117 3.24 -9.44 2.24
N ASN A 118 3.83 -9.83 1.10
CA ASN A 118 3.26 -10.83 0.20
C ASN A 118 3.14 -12.21 0.88
N ASN A 119 4.17 -12.63 1.62
CA ASN A 119 4.13 -13.87 2.39
C ASN A 119 3.04 -13.82 3.47
N TRP A 120 2.99 -12.74 4.25
CA TRP A 120 1.94 -12.52 5.25
C TRP A 120 0.54 -12.58 4.63
N TYR A 121 0.33 -11.94 3.48
CA TYR A 121 -0.95 -11.92 2.80
C TYR A 121 -1.34 -13.30 2.26
N ASN A 122 -0.39 -14.05 1.71
CA ASN A 122 -0.60 -15.41 1.24
C ASN A 122 -0.97 -16.35 2.40
N ASP A 123 -0.32 -16.22 3.55
CA ASP A 123 -0.65 -16.98 4.75
C ASP A 123 -2.06 -16.69 5.26
N LEU A 124 -2.47 -15.42 5.26
CA LEU A 124 -3.83 -15.03 5.60
C LEU A 124 -4.85 -15.64 4.63
N ARG A 125 -4.58 -15.62 3.33
CA ARG A 125 -5.46 -16.23 2.32
C ARG A 125 -5.59 -17.73 2.53
N ARG A 126 -4.48 -18.44 2.80
CA ARG A 126 -4.47 -19.88 3.08
C ARG A 126 -5.31 -20.20 4.32
N LYS A 127 -5.08 -19.52 5.43
CA LYS A 127 -5.86 -19.69 6.68
C LYS A 127 -7.35 -19.40 6.48
N SER A 128 -7.68 -18.38 5.70
CA SER A 128 -9.08 -18.03 5.41
C SER A 128 -9.77 -19.07 4.52
N LYS A 129 -9.06 -19.63 3.52
CA LYS A 129 -9.59 -20.75 2.73
C LYS A 129 -9.90 -21.96 3.61
N ILE A 130 -8.97 -22.31 4.50
CA ILE A 130 -9.17 -23.43 5.45
C ILE A 130 -10.43 -23.21 6.30
N GLN A 131 -10.66 -22.01 6.83
CA GLN A 131 -11.89 -21.70 7.58
C GLN A 131 -13.17 -21.86 6.74
N ILE A 132 -13.13 -21.48 5.46
CA ILE A 132 -14.27 -21.68 4.56
C ILE A 132 -14.53 -23.17 4.36
N PHE A 133 -13.50 -23.97 4.08
CA PHE A 133 -13.64 -25.42 3.88
C PHE A 133 -14.15 -26.16 5.12
N ILE A 134 -13.68 -25.81 6.32
CA ILE A 134 -14.13 -26.45 7.57
C ILE A 134 -15.60 -26.10 7.88
N ASN A 135 -16.06 -24.90 7.52
CA ASN A 135 -17.44 -24.46 7.78
C ASN A 135 -18.51 -25.08 6.85
N PHE A 136 -18.15 -25.99 5.94
CA PHE A 136 -19.10 -26.61 5.00
C PHE A 136 -19.48 -28.06 5.31
N GLU A 137 -18.97 -28.66 6.38
CA GLU A 137 -19.25 -30.08 6.72
C GLU A 137 -20.02 -30.30 8.04
N GLU A 138 -20.48 -29.24 8.71
CA GLU A 138 -21.41 -29.39 9.85
C GLU A 138 -22.84 -29.01 9.45
N LYS A 139 -23.55 -29.98 8.88
CA LYS A 139 -25.01 -30.12 8.97
C LYS A 139 -25.40 -31.58 9.00
#